data_AF-A0A7S1RUU5-F1
#
_entry.id   AF-A0A7S1RUU5-F1
#
_cell.length_a   1.000
_cell.length_b   1.000
_cell.length_c   1.000
_cell.angle_alpha   90.00
_cell.angle_beta   90.00
_cell.angle_gamma   90.00
#
_symmetry.space_group_name_H-M   'P 1'
#
loop_
_entity.id
_entity.type
_entity.pdbx_description
1 polymer ?
#
loop_
_entity_poly.entity_id
_entity_poly.type
_entity_poly.pdbx_seq_one_letter_code
_entity_poly.pdbx_strand_id
1 'polypeptide(L)'
;LSAGIAAPCRYNSHLFLDPNTPLTSDLVAVGLGDRRYRVSGSRPFLAFMSENQGFITDAPGPAQDAAILLARRNKEPRQRDVSPSSKWSFEKQVQAWHRAVALTSYSDSVQPALRALVTSVGVGPWLAGLWFGDSQIGFLASWMGQALAAGSWGQSVPLDYYIYASFTENPGNQCFVHSQASCQACLAQCSREPLPKESYWLPSNAFFGTSGGNPCVTDQGDCGKMGLEHVVKAYESRSVADLWTDLEGAMWQHQNDASSTVFDQLLHAVPAN
;
A
#
# COMPACT_ATOMS: atom_id res chain seq x y z
N LEU A 1 4.31 -7.87 -15.59
CA LEU A 1 5.00 -7.50 -14.33
C LEU A 1 6.44 -7.17 -14.65
N SER A 2 6.76 -5.88 -14.77
CA SER A 2 8.12 -5.40 -14.96
C SER A 2 8.76 -5.26 -13.58
N ALA A 3 9.90 -5.93 -13.34
CA ALA A 3 10.59 -5.86 -12.05
C ALA A 3 11.07 -4.42 -11.76
N GLY A 4 10.66 -3.86 -10.63
CA GLY A 4 10.91 -2.48 -10.24
C GLY A 4 12.36 -2.19 -9.85
N ILE A 5 12.73 -0.91 -9.92
CA ILE A 5 13.99 -0.36 -9.43
C ILE A 5 14.05 -0.54 -7.91
N ALA A 6 15.07 -1.23 -7.41
CA ALA A 6 15.32 -1.39 -5.98
C ALA A 6 15.78 -0.05 -5.39
N ALA A 7 14.86 0.71 -4.80
CA ALA A 7 15.18 1.86 -3.97
C ALA A 7 14.94 1.50 -2.50
N PRO A 8 15.97 1.44 -1.64
CA PRO A 8 15.76 1.20 -0.21
C PRO A 8 15.12 2.43 0.44
N CYS A 9 13.94 2.28 1.07
CA CYS A 9 13.33 3.33 1.90
C CYS A 9 13.99 3.40 3.30
N ARG A 10 15.31 3.59 3.38
CA ARG A 10 16.08 3.53 4.63
C ARG A 10 16.42 4.92 5.18
N TYR A 11 15.94 5.26 6.38
CA TYR A 11 16.26 6.54 7.04
C TYR A 11 17.75 6.67 7.41
N ASN A 12 18.37 5.57 7.81
CA ASN A 12 19.80 5.53 8.11
C ASN A 12 20.69 5.28 6.88
N SER A 13 20.11 5.22 5.68
CA SER A 13 20.93 5.27 4.47
C SER A 13 21.30 6.72 4.22
N HIS A 14 22.59 6.98 3.97
CA HIS A 14 23.00 8.29 3.53
C HIS A 14 22.24 8.64 2.25
N LEU A 15 21.48 9.74 2.28
CA LEU A 15 20.92 10.33 1.08
C LEU A 15 22.09 10.79 0.20
N PHE A 16 22.51 9.92 -0.71
CA PHE A 16 23.37 10.30 -1.81
C PHE A 16 22.49 11.04 -2.81
N LEU A 17 22.37 12.35 -2.63
CA LEU A 17 21.93 13.22 -3.71
C LEU A 17 22.93 13.03 -4.85
N ASP A 18 22.47 12.53 -5.99
CA ASP A 18 23.29 12.48 -7.20
C ASP A 18 23.84 13.91 -7.40
N PRO A 19 25.18 14.10 -7.43
CA PRO A 19 25.78 15.43 -7.53
C PRO A 19 25.40 16.15 -8.83
N ASN A 20 24.88 15.42 -9.83
CA ASN A 20 24.31 15.98 -11.04
C ASN A 20 22.84 16.39 -10.90
N THR A 21 22.18 16.08 -9.77
CA THR A 21 20.83 16.57 -9.46
C THR A 21 20.93 18.08 -9.26
N PRO A 22 20.37 18.90 -10.16
CA PRO A 22 20.50 20.34 -10.06
C PRO A 22 19.72 20.84 -8.83
N LEU A 23 20.45 21.23 -7.77
CA LEU A 23 19.89 21.91 -6.59
C LEU A 23 19.33 23.30 -6.93
N THR A 24 19.54 23.79 -8.16
CA THR A 24 19.12 25.09 -8.67
C THR A 24 17.74 25.08 -9.35
N SER A 25 17.02 23.96 -9.29
CA SER A 25 15.73 23.63 -9.94
C SER A 25 15.92 22.61 -11.07
N ASP A 26 15.23 21.49 -10.95
CA ASP A 26 15.11 20.47 -11.99
C ASP A 26 13.90 20.71 -12.91
N LEU A 27 13.29 21.90 -12.81
CA LEU A 27 12.09 22.22 -13.56
C LEU A 27 12.44 22.46 -15.04
N VAL A 28 12.06 21.51 -15.89
CA VAL A 28 12.09 21.66 -17.34
C VAL A 28 10.83 22.34 -17.84
N ALA A 29 10.97 23.15 -18.90
CA ALA A 29 9.83 23.77 -19.52
C ALA A 29 9.24 22.83 -20.58
N VAL A 30 7.98 22.45 -20.42
CA VAL A 30 7.26 21.58 -21.35
C VAL A 30 6.21 22.43 -22.09
N GLY A 31 6.35 22.51 -23.41
CA GLY A 31 5.37 23.15 -24.29
C GLY A 31 4.26 22.16 -24.65
N LEU A 32 3.01 22.56 -24.45
CA LEU A 32 1.82 21.79 -24.81
C LEU A 32 0.83 22.72 -25.49
N GLY A 33 0.77 22.66 -26.82
CA GLY A 33 0.10 23.67 -27.64
C GLY A 33 0.71 25.05 -27.39
N ASP A 34 -0.14 26.06 -27.19
CA ASP A 34 0.26 27.44 -26.91
C ASP A 34 0.63 27.70 -25.44
N ARG A 35 0.61 26.66 -24.58
CA ARG A 35 0.89 26.79 -23.14
C ARG A 35 2.26 26.23 -22.79
N ARG A 36 2.92 26.88 -21.83
CA ARG A 36 4.22 26.45 -21.30
C ARG A 36 4.10 26.13 -19.82
N TYR A 37 4.47 24.91 -19.45
CA TYR A 37 4.46 24.41 -18.08
C TYR A 37 5.89 24.28 -17.58
N ARG A 38 6.10 24.37 -16.26
CA ARG A 38 7.36 24.00 -15.61
C ARG A 38 7.10 22.77 -14.76
N VAL A 39 7.79 21.68 -15.06
CA VAL A 39 7.63 20.40 -14.38
C VAL A 39 9.00 19.85 -14.01
N SER A 40 9.11 19.12 -12.91
CA SER A 40 10.33 18.41 -12.55
C SER A 40 10.72 17.47 -13.70
N GLY A 41 11.89 17.68 -14.30
CA GLY A 41 12.42 16.86 -15.38
C GLY A 41 13.06 15.57 -14.89
N SER A 42 13.34 15.47 -13.59
CA SER A 42 13.94 14.28 -12.98
C SER A 42 12.89 13.32 -12.41
N ARG A 43 11.82 13.83 -11.76
CA ARG A 43 10.82 13.04 -11.03
C ARG A 43 9.50 13.79 -10.86
N PRO A 44 8.55 13.76 -11.81
CA PRO A 44 7.19 14.20 -11.54
C PRO A 44 6.54 13.22 -10.55
N PHE A 45 6.57 13.57 -9.26
CA PHE A 45 5.98 12.77 -8.18
C PHE A 45 4.68 13.40 -7.68
N LEU A 46 3.62 12.60 -7.63
CA LEU A 46 2.40 12.94 -6.92
C LEU A 46 2.46 12.27 -5.54
N ALA A 47 2.65 13.09 -4.51
CA ALA A 47 2.67 12.63 -3.12
C ALA A 47 1.25 12.61 -2.58
N PHE A 48 0.83 11.51 -1.97
CA PHE A 48 -0.33 11.50 -1.11
C PHE A 48 -0.06 10.58 0.09
N MET A 49 -0.55 10.97 1.26
CA MET A 49 -0.29 10.28 2.51
C MET A 49 -1.46 9.36 2.85
N SER A 50 -1.15 8.14 3.32
CA SER A 50 -2.15 7.29 3.98
C SER A 50 -2.67 7.95 5.25
N GLU A 51 -3.87 7.58 5.67
CA GLU A 51 -4.40 7.97 6.98
C GLU A 51 -4.16 6.87 8.01
N ASN A 52 -3.78 7.27 9.23
CA ASN A 52 -3.62 6.36 10.36
C ASN A 52 -5.00 5.90 10.84
N GLN A 53 -5.23 4.60 11.02
CA GLN A 53 -6.52 4.06 11.49
C GLN A 53 -6.77 4.23 13.01
N GLY A 54 -6.18 5.27 13.61
CA GLY A 54 -6.26 5.58 15.04
C GLY A 54 -5.13 4.97 15.88
N PHE A 55 -4.36 4.03 15.35
CA PHE A 55 -3.31 3.32 16.08
C PHE A 55 -2.21 4.19 16.71
N ILE A 56 -1.97 5.39 16.19
CA ILE A 56 -1.02 6.35 16.77
C ILE A 56 -1.72 7.39 17.66
N THR A 57 -2.99 7.69 17.40
CA THR A 57 -3.73 8.78 18.06
C THR A 57 -4.59 8.32 19.24
N ASP A 58 -4.92 7.03 19.31
CA ASP A 58 -5.70 6.45 20.38
C ASP A 58 -4.95 6.50 21.71
N ALA A 59 -5.70 6.51 22.82
CA ALA A 59 -5.11 6.61 24.15
C ALA A 59 -4.15 5.42 24.42
N PRO A 60 -2.91 5.68 24.89
CA PRO A 60 -1.95 4.62 25.14
C PRO A 60 -2.43 3.71 26.27
N GLY A 61 -2.17 2.41 26.15
CA GLY A 61 -2.51 1.41 27.17
C GLY A 61 -2.50 -0.01 26.62
N PRO A 62 -2.72 -1.03 27.49
CA PRO A 62 -2.59 -2.44 27.11
C PRO A 62 -3.46 -2.86 25.91
N ALA A 63 -4.66 -2.29 25.79
CA ALA A 63 -5.55 -2.55 24.66
C ALA A 63 -4.96 -2.01 23.34
N GLN A 64 -4.38 -0.81 23.38
CA GLN A 64 -3.74 -0.20 22.22
C GLN A 64 -2.47 -0.94 21.81
N ASP A 65 -1.67 -1.38 22.77
CA ASP A 65 -0.47 -2.19 22.52
C ASP A 65 -0.84 -3.52 21.86
N ALA A 66 -1.86 -4.22 22.39
CA ALA A 66 -2.37 -5.45 21.80
C ALA A 66 -2.89 -5.23 20.36
N ALA A 67 -3.62 -4.13 20.14
CA ALA A 67 -4.14 -3.77 18.83
C ALA A 67 -3.01 -3.49 17.83
N ILE A 68 -1.96 -2.76 18.23
CA ILE A 68 -0.78 -2.53 17.39
C ILE A 68 -0.12 -3.87 17.02
N LEU A 69 0.09 -4.77 17.97
CA LEU A 69 0.70 -6.08 17.68
C LEU A 69 -0.12 -6.93 16.71
N LEU A 70 -1.46 -6.87 16.81
CA LEU A 70 -2.36 -7.49 15.83
C LEU A 70 -2.28 -6.80 14.48
N ALA A 71 -2.28 -5.46 14.45
CA ALA A 71 -2.26 -4.68 13.23
C ALA A 71 -0.98 -4.92 12.42
N ARG A 72 0.15 -5.10 13.12
CA ARG A 72 1.42 -5.44 12.50
C ARG A 72 1.37 -6.74 11.69
N ARG A 73 0.48 -7.66 12.09
CA ARG A 73 0.25 -8.98 11.50
C ARG A 73 -0.94 -9.01 10.52
N ASN A 74 -1.52 -7.86 10.16
CA ASN A 74 -2.78 -7.78 9.39
C ASN A 74 -3.97 -8.48 10.06
N LYS A 75 -4.02 -8.48 11.41
CA LYS A 75 -5.01 -9.22 12.19
C LYS A 75 -5.94 -8.35 13.02
N GLU A 76 -5.82 -7.03 12.93
CA GLU A 76 -6.67 -6.15 13.72
C GLU A 76 -7.97 -5.85 12.95
N PRO A 77 -9.16 -6.12 13.52
CA PRO A 77 -10.44 -6.01 12.80
C PRO A 77 -10.73 -4.64 12.17
N ARG A 78 -10.28 -3.53 12.77
CA ARG A 78 -10.43 -2.17 12.22
C ARG A 78 -9.72 -2.00 10.89
N GLN A 79 -8.68 -2.78 10.62
CA GLN A 79 -7.97 -2.73 9.34
C GLN A 79 -8.84 -3.22 8.17
N ARG A 80 -9.86 -4.03 8.46
CA ARG A 80 -10.74 -4.72 7.51
C ARG A 80 -12.18 -4.21 7.54
N ASP A 81 -12.38 -3.03 8.14
CA ASP A 81 -13.71 -2.45 8.32
C ASP A 81 -14.30 -2.03 6.96
N VAL A 82 -15.49 -2.55 6.65
CA VAL A 82 -16.27 -2.23 5.44
C VAL A 82 -17.56 -1.46 5.77
N SER A 83 -17.73 -1.03 7.02
CA SER A 83 -18.90 -0.26 7.44
C SER A 83 -18.91 1.13 6.78
N PRO A 84 -20.00 1.54 6.09
CA PRO A 84 -20.10 2.87 5.47
C PRO A 84 -20.00 4.02 6.48
N SER A 85 -20.35 3.78 7.74
CA SER A 85 -20.30 4.79 8.82
C SER A 85 -18.92 4.94 9.45
N SER A 86 -18.00 4.02 9.17
CA SER A 86 -16.65 4.07 9.72
C SER A 86 -15.79 5.06 8.95
N LYS A 87 -15.10 5.94 9.69
CA LYS A 87 -14.13 6.87 9.09
C LYS A 87 -12.93 6.16 8.44
N TRP A 88 -12.69 4.90 8.80
CA TRP A 88 -11.57 4.09 8.32
C TRP A 88 -11.98 3.03 7.30
N SER A 89 -13.23 3.07 6.84
CA SER A 89 -13.80 2.03 6.01
C SER A 89 -13.01 1.84 4.72
N PHE A 90 -13.05 0.61 4.20
CA PHE A 90 -12.48 0.25 2.90
C PHE A 90 -12.90 1.23 1.79
N GLU A 91 -14.18 1.65 1.79
CA GLU A 91 -14.70 2.63 0.84
C GLU A 91 -13.91 3.95 0.86
N LYS A 92 -13.59 4.45 2.05
CA LYS A 92 -12.82 5.69 2.20
C LYS A 92 -11.39 5.54 1.71
N GLN A 93 -10.80 4.36 1.84
CA GLN A 93 -9.47 4.08 1.29
C GLN A 93 -9.49 4.09 -0.24
N VAL A 94 -10.49 3.45 -0.87
CA VAL A 94 -10.62 3.50 -2.34
C VAL A 94 -10.88 4.93 -2.82
N GLN A 95 -11.73 5.69 -2.11
CA GLN A 95 -11.98 7.10 -2.43
C GLN A 95 -10.73 7.96 -2.28
N ALA A 96 -9.93 7.75 -1.23
CA ALA A 96 -8.68 8.46 -1.02
C ALA A 96 -7.70 8.19 -2.17
N TRP A 97 -7.52 6.93 -2.55
CA TRP A 97 -6.70 6.58 -3.71
C TRP A 97 -7.22 7.23 -5.00
N HIS A 98 -8.51 7.04 -5.31
CA HIS A 98 -9.13 7.60 -6.51
C HIS A 98 -8.92 9.12 -6.59
N ARG A 99 -9.18 9.86 -5.50
CA ARG A 99 -8.98 11.32 -5.46
C ARG A 99 -7.51 11.72 -5.64
N ALA A 100 -6.58 10.87 -5.20
CA ALA A 100 -5.16 11.10 -5.35
C ALA A 100 -4.65 10.87 -6.78
N VAL A 101 -5.33 10.07 -7.61
CA VAL A 101 -4.80 9.67 -8.94
C VAL A 101 -5.72 9.99 -10.11
N ALA A 102 -6.99 10.30 -9.88
CA ALA A 102 -7.90 10.70 -10.95
C ALA A 102 -7.50 12.08 -11.48
N LEU A 103 -7.30 12.17 -12.79
CA LEU A 103 -6.88 13.40 -13.47
C LEU A 103 -7.87 14.55 -13.20
N THR A 104 -9.16 14.24 -13.11
CA THR A 104 -10.24 15.19 -12.81
C THR A 104 -10.23 15.71 -11.37
N SER A 105 -9.40 15.16 -10.48
CA SER A 105 -9.20 15.70 -9.13
C SER A 105 -8.23 16.89 -9.12
N TYR A 106 -7.54 17.15 -10.23
CA TYR A 106 -6.63 18.28 -10.42
C TYR A 106 -7.29 19.40 -11.21
N SER A 107 -6.80 20.64 -11.04
CA SER A 107 -7.27 21.80 -11.81
C SER A 107 -7.18 21.55 -13.31
N ASP A 108 -8.23 21.92 -14.06
CA ASP A 108 -8.28 21.84 -15.53
C ASP A 108 -7.07 22.49 -16.21
N SER A 109 -6.47 23.49 -15.55
CA SER A 109 -5.27 24.16 -16.05
C SER A 109 -4.04 23.25 -16.14
N VAL A 110 -3.89 22.24 -15.27
CA VAL A 110 -2.73 21.33 -15.24
C VAL A 110 -3.01 19.96 -15.85
N GLN A 111 -4.28 19.60 -16.04
CA GLN A 111 -4.65 18.30 -16.60
C GLN A 111 -4.01 17.98 -17.96
N PRO A 112 -3.87 18.91 -18.93
CA PRO A 112 -3.18 18.61 -20.19
C PRO A 112 -1.71 18.22 -19.98
N ALA A 113 -1.03 18.85 -19.03
CA ALA A 113 0.37 18.53 -18.71
C ALA A 113 0.50 17.18 -18.02
N LEU A 114 -0.34 16.91 -17.02
CA LEU A 114 -0.37 15.62 -16.36
C LEU A 114 -0.67 14.50 -17.36
N ARG A 115 -1.67 14.68 -18.23
CA ARG A 115 -2.02 13.70 -19.27
C ARG A 115 -0.86 13.43 -20.23
N ALA A 116 -0.10 14.45 -20.62
CA ALA A 116 1.02 14.27 -21.53
C ALA A 116 2.25 13.60 -20.89
N LEU A 117 2.44 13.79 -19.58
CA LEU A 117 3.68 13.41 -18.89
C LEU A 117 3.56 12.13 -18.07
N VAL A 118 2.38 11.83 -17.52
CA VAL A 118 2.17 10.67 -16.64
C VAL A 118 1.82 9.45 -17.49
N THR A 119 2.74 8.49 -17.51
CA THR A 119 2.61 7.24 -18.27
C THR A 119 2.29 6.02 -17.42
N SER A 120 2.56 6.08 -16.11
CA SER A 120 2.15 5.06 -15.13
C SER A 120 2.05 5.67 -13.73
N VAL A 121 1.39 4.96 -12.82
CA VAL A 121 1.32 5.31 -11.39
C VAL A 121 2.02 4.23 -10.61
N GLY A 122 3.06 4.60 -9.86
CA GLY A 122 3.78 3.70 -8.97
C GLY A 122 3.21 3.69 -7.56
N VAL A 123 3.07 2.52 -6.95
CA VAL A 123 2.61 2.38 -5.55
C VAL A 123 3.36 1.26 -4.84
N GLY A 124 3.60 1.43 -3.54
CA GLY A 124 4.11 0.35 -2.68
C GLY A 124 3.01 -0.32 -1.84
N PRO A 125 3.35 -0.91 -0.69
CA PRO A 125 2.39 -1.32 0.34
C PRO A 125 1.78 -0.09 1.02
N TRP A 126 1.00 0.70 0.28
CA TRP A 126 0.24 1.83 0.77
C TRP A 126 -0.77 1.38 1.85
N LEU A 127 -1.05 2.24 2.84
CA LEU A 127 -1.75 1.94 4.11
C LEU A 127 -0.97 1.05 5.10
N ALA A 128 -0.01 0.26 4.65
CA ALA A 128 0.83 -0.53 5.54
C ALA A 128 1.86 0.37 6.26
N GLY A 129 2.81 -0.28 6.94
CA GLY A 129 3.92 0.45 7.54
C GLY A 129 3.51 1.18 8.82
N LEU A 130 3.82 2.48 8.88
CA LEU A 130 3.62 3.33 10.05
C LEU A 130 2.12 3.57 10.31
N TRP A 131 1.32 3.45 9.27
CA TRP A 131 -0.12 3.66 9.32
C TRP A 131 -0.88 2.46 9.89
N PHE A 132 -0.17 1.35 10.10
CA PHE A 132 -0.71 0.11 10.67
C PHE A 132 -1.97 -0.39 9.94
N GLY A 133 -2.13 -0.10 8.66
CA GLY A 133 -3.17 -0.70 7.82
C GLY A 133 -2.78 -2.08 7.33
N ASP A 134 -3.78 -2.77 6.78
CA ASP A 134 -3.59 -4.09 6.17
C ASP A 134 -3.06 -3.94 4.74
N SER A 135 -1.86 -4.48 4.46
CA SER A 135 -1.23 -4.39 3.13
C SER A 135 -2.06 -5.00 2.00
N GLN A 136 -2.85 -6.04 2.27
CA GLN A 136 -3.72 -6.67 1.28
C GLN A 136 -4.91 -5.76 0.95
N ILE A 137 -5.49 -5.13 1.98
CA ILE A 137 -6.51 -4.08 1.80
C ILE A 137 -5.93 -2.87 1.06
N GLY A 138 -4.71 -2.45 1.40
CA GLY A 138 -4.01 -1.35 0.71
C GLY A 138 -3.80 -1.62 -0.77
N PHE A 139 -3.38 -2.84 -1.13
CA PHE A 139 -3.32 -3.27 -2.53
C PHE A 139 -4.69 -3.17 -3.20
N LEU A 140 -5.72 -3.81 -2.63
CA LEU A 140 -7.07 -3.83 -3.20
C LEU A 140 -7.64 -2.42 -3.38
N ALA A 141 -7.48 -1.54 -2.39
CA ALA A 141 -7.93 -0.16 -2.44
C ALA A 141 -7.22 0.62 -3.55
N SER A 142 -5.89 0.47 -3.66
CA SER A 142 -5.11 1.11 -4.73
C SER A 142 -5.48 0.61 -6.12
N TRP A 143 -5.70 -0.69 -6.26
CA TRP A 143 -6.01 -1.32 -7.54
C TRP A 143 -7.40 -0.93 -8.04
N MET A 144 -8.42 -1.00 -7.18
CA MET A 144 -9.78 -0.56 -7.50
C MET A 144 -9.85 0.95 -7.73
N GLY A 145 -9.21 1.74 -6.87
CA GLY A 145 -9.19 3.20 -7.02
C GLY A 145 -8.53 3.62 -8.33
N GLN A 146 -7.44 2.97 -8.73
CA GLN A 146 -6.82 3.23 -10.03
C GLN A 146 -7.75 2.86 -11.18
N ALA A 147 -8.39 1.68 -11.12
CA ALA A 147 -9.30 1.23 -12.17
C ALA A 147 -10.49 2.19 -12.35
N LEU A 148 -11.04 2.74 -11.26
CA LEU A 148 -12.07 3.79 -11.30
C LEU A 148 -11.53 5.09 -11.90
N ALA A 149 -10.30 5.48 -11.55
CA ALA A 149 -9.66 6.69 -12.05
C ALA A 149 -9.26 6.61 -13.53
N ALA A 150 -9.13 5.40 -14.10
CA ALA A 150 -8.63 5.18 -15.45
C ALA A 150 -9.39 5.99 -16.51
N GLY A 151 -10.72 6.09 -16.39
CA GLY A 151 -11.55 6.86 -17.32
C GLY A 151 -11.22 8.35 -17.37
N SER A 152 -10.75 8.93 -16.27
CA SER A 152 -10.39 10.36 -16.20
C SER A 152 -9.18 10.72 -17.09
N TRP A 153 -8.29 9.76 -17.33
CA TRP A 153 -7.06 9.94 -18.09
C TRP A 153 -7.27 9.92 -19.60
N GLY A 154 -8.36 9.33 -20.10
CA GLY A 154 -8.62 9.12 -21.52
C GLY A 154 -7.53 8.35 -22.28
N GLN A 155 -6.62 7.70 -21.55
CA GLN A 155 -5.53 6.86 -22.02
C GLN A 155 -5.21 5.81 -20.95
N SER A 156 -4.50 4.75 -21.33
CA SER A 156 -4.04 3.76 -20.36
C SER A 156 -2.94 4.35 -19.47
N VAL A 157 -3.13 4.28 -18.15
CA VAL A 157 -2.14 4.63 -17.14
C VAL A 157 -2.07 3.47 -16.14
N PRO A 158 -1.16 2.49 -16.35
CA PRO A 158 -1.07 1.30 -15.51
C PRO A 158 -0.66 1.63 -14.07
N LEU A 159 -1.06 0.77 -13.14
CA LEU A 159 -0.57 0.75 -11.77
C LEU A 159 0.64 -0.19 -11.67
N ASP A 160 1.79 0.36 -11.34
CA ASP A 160 2.98 -0.41 -11.01
C ASP A 160 3.03 -0.62 -9.48
N TYR A 161 2.75 -1.84 -9.02
CA TYR A 161 2.81 -2.20 -7.60
C TYR A 161 4.19 -2.75 -7.22
N TYR A 162 4.83 -2.11 -6.23
CA TYR A 162 6.17 -2.43 -5.76
C TYR A 162 6.14 -3.06 -4.37
N ILE A 163 6.95 -4.10 -4.19
CA ILE A 163 7.23 -4.68 -2.89
C ILE A 163 8.69 -4.35 -2.58
N TYR A 164 8.94 -3.74 -1.43
CA TYR A 164 10.25 -3.18 -1.14
C TYR A 164 11.22 -4.28 -0.71
N ALA A 165 12.41 -4.28 -1.31
CA ALA A 165 13.52 -5.15 -0.90
C ALA A 165 14.01 -4.86 0.52
N SER A 166 13.75 -3.65 1.03
CA SER A 166 14.01 -3.25 2.42
C SER A 166 12.94 -2.26 2.86
N PHE A 167 12.19 -2.59 3.91
CA PHE A 167 11.10 -1.78 4.42
C PHE A 167 11.34 -1.40 5.87
N THR A 168 11.04 -0.16 6.23
CA THR A 168 11.47 0.47 7.48
C THR A 168 10.31 0.83 8.40
N GLU A 169 9.08 0.79 7.94
CA GLU A 169 7.97 1.17 8.80
C GLU A 169 7.35 -0.07 9.46
N ASN A 170 7.07 -1.13 8.70
CA ASN A 170 6.60 -2.40 9.26
C ASN A 170 7.01 -3.57 8.35
N PRO A 171 8.25 -4.06 8.45
CA PRO A 171 8.88 -4.85 7.39
C PRO A 171 8.20 -6.18 7.10
N GLY A 172 7.56 -6.81 8.09
CA GLY A 172 6.82 -8.06 7.89
C GLY A 172 5.49 -7.88 7.15
N ASN A 173 4.90 -6.69 7.20
CA ASN A 173 3.54 -6.45 6.73
C ASN A 173 3.40 -6.63 5.21
N GLN A 174 4.33 -6.05 4.46
CA GLN A 174 4.36 -6.17 3.00
C GLN A 174 4.52 -7.63 2.54
N CYS A 175 5.08 -8.53 3.37
CA CYS A 175 5.22 -9.94 2.99
C CYS A 175 3.88 -10.64 2.84
N PHE A 176 2.83 -10.16 3.52
CA PHE A 176 1.51 -10.79 3.52
C PHE A 176 0.78 -10.64 2.18
N VAL A 177 1.22 -9.78 1.26
CA VAL A 177 0.62 -9.73 -0.09
C VAL A 177 1.03 -10.91 -0.97
N HIS A 178 2.04 -11.69 -0.56
CA HIS A 178 2.49 -12.88 -1.26
C HIS A 178 1.70 -14.12 -0.84
N SER A 179 1.63 -15.12 -1.73
CA SER A 179 1.19 -16.47 -1.38
C SER A 179 2.12 -17.15 -0.39
N GLN A 180 1.63 -18.23 0.22
CA GLN A 180 2.20 -18.85 1.41
C GLN A 180 3.73 -19.00 1.38
N ALA A 181 4.26 -19.70 0.37
CA ALA A 181 5.70 -19.99 0.30
C ALA A 181 6.54 -18.71 0.15
N SER A 182 6.09 -17.76 -0.68
CA SER A 182 6.77 -16.49 -0.93
C SER A 182 6.69 -15.55 0.27
N CYS A 183 5.54 -15.52 0.95
CA CYS A 183 5.36 -14.79 2.21
C CYS A 183 6.32 -15.33 3.29
N GLN A 184 6.39 -16.65 3.47
CA GLN A 184 7.29 -17.28 4.44
C GLN A 184 8.76 -16.98 4.13
N ALA A 185 9.15 -17.01 2.86
CA ALA A 185 10.50 -16.65 2.43
C ALA A 185 10.81 -15.17 2.73
N CYS A 186 9.87 -14.26 2.48
CA CYS A 186 9.97 -12.83 2.78
C CYS A 186 10.12 -12.57 4.29
N LEU A 187 9.28 -13.20 5.14
CA LEU A 187 9.38 -13.08 6.60
C LEU A 187 10.71 -13.66 7.13
N ALA A 188 11.14 -14.80 6.59
CA ALA A 188 12.42 -15.40 6.96
C ALA A 188 13.61 -14.51 6.57
N GLN A 189 13.55 -13.83 5.43
CA GLN A 189 14.56 -12.85 5.05
C GLN A 189 14.58 -11.67 6.02
N CYS A 190 13.41 -11.09 6.34
CA CYS A 190 13.29 -10.03 7.33
C CYS A 190 13.95 -10.44 8.66
N SER A 191 13.64 -11.64 9.15
CA SER A 191 14.16 -12.12 10.43
C SER A 191 15.65 -12.44 10.43
N ARG A 192 16.22 -12.86 9.29
CA ARG A 192 17.67 -13.16 9.17
C ARG A 192 18.52 -11.91 9.06
N GLU A 193 17.99 -10.89 8.40
CA GLU A 193 18.69 -9.64 8.11
C GLU A 193 17.87 -8.44 8.60
N PRO A 194 17.58 -8.34 9.91
CA PRO A 194 16.87 -7.18 10.43
C PRO A 194 17.76 -5.94 10.22
N LEU A 195 17.15 -4.85 9.79
CA LEU A 195 17.84 -3.57 9.74
C LEU A 195 18.15 -3.11 11.19
N PRO A 196 19.09 -2.17 11.37
CA PRO A 196 19.29 -1.54 12.68
C PRO A 196 18.01 -0.89 13.22
N LYS A 197 17.85 -0.80 14.55
CA LYS A 197 16.61 -0.30 15.17
C LYS A 197 16.27 1.12 14.72
N GLU A 198 17.28 1.97 14.54
CA GLU A 198 17.19 3.34 14.05
C GLU A 198 16.75 3.43 12.58
N SER A 199 16.75 2.32 11.84
CA SER A 199 16.12 2.27 10.52
C SER A 199 14.61 2.32 10.61
N TYR A 200 13.98 2.02 11.76
CA TYR A 200 12.53 1.81 11.83
C TYR A 200 11.74 3.01 12.35
N TRP A 201 10.59 3.26 11.71
CA TRP A 201 9.58 4.22 12.16
C TRP A 201 8.51 3.47 12.94
N LEU A 202 8.90 2.86 14.06
CA LEU A 202 8.02 2.07 14.92
C LEU A 202 7.99 2.68 16.33
N PRO A 203 6.80 2.88 16.92
CA PRO A 203 6.71 3.19 18.35
C PRO A 203 7.23 2.00 19.17
N SER A 204 7.68 2.26 20.40
CA SER A 204 8.35 1.24 21.22
C SER A 204 7.48 0.00 21.49
N ASN A 205 6.17 0.16 21.64
CA ASN A 205 5.18 -0.89 21.83
C ASN A 205 4.90 -1.73 20.57
N ALA A 206 5.39 -1.29 19.40
CA ALA A 206 5.20 -2.03 18.16
C ALA A 206 6.24 -3.14 17.98
N PHE A 207 7.40 -3.12 18.65
CA PHE A 207 8.44 -4.14 18.48
C PHE A 207 8.02 -5.50 19.06
N PHE A 208 8.40 -6.60 18.39
CA PHE A 208 8.11 -7.95 18.87
C PHE A 208 9.18 -8.47 19.86
N GLY A 209 8.76 -9.35 20.77
CA GLY A 209 9.60 -10.05 21.73
C GLY A 209 9.78 -9.36 23.09
N THR A 210 10.33 -10.08 24.07
CA THR A 210 10.52 -9.62 25.46
C THR A 210 11.54 -8.50 25.63
N SER A 211 12.36 -8.25 24.61
CA SER A 211 13.37 -7.19 24.59
C SER A 211 13.03 -6.03 23.64
N GLY A 212 11.83 -5.98 23.04
CA GLY A 212 11.39 -4.87 22.18
C GLY A 212 12.36 -4.59 21.02
N GLY A 213 13.02 -5.65 20.53
CA GLY A 213 14.15 -5.55 19.61
C GLY A 213 13.85 -6.04 18.20
N ASN A 214 12.91 -6.97 18.00
CA ASN A 214 12.68 -7.55 16.68
C ASN A 214 11.63 -6.73 15.89
N PRO A 215 12.04 -6.03 14.82
CA PRO A 215 11.14 -5.28 13.97
C PRO A 215 10.42 -6.20 12.96
N CYS A 216 10.74 -7.49 12.86
CA CYS A 216 10.13 -8.40 11.90
C CYS A 216 9.08 -9.30 12.56
N VAL A 217 7.97 -9.54 11.86
CA VAL A 217 7.04 -10.62 12.21
C VAL A 217 7.77 -11.94 11.97
N THR A 218 7.81 -12.82 12.97
CA THR A 218 8.48 -14.12 12.86
C THR A 218 7.51 -15.29 12.74
N ASP A 219 6.21 -15.06 12.91
CA ASP A 219 5.20 -16.11 12.84
C ASP A 219 4.85 -16.42 11.39
N GLN A 220 5.30 -17.57 10.91
CA GLN A 220 4.99 -18.06 9.56
C GLN A 220 3.53 -18.49 9.39
N GLY A 221 2.78 -18.65 10.49
CA GLY A 221 1.35 -18.96 10.47
C GLY A 221 0.47 -17.78 10.01
N ASP A 222 1.05 -16.60 9.84
CA ASP A 222 0.35 -15.41 9.33
C ASP A 222 0.30 -15.37 7.79
N CYS A 223 1.06 -16.23 7.11
CA CYS A 223 1.08 -16.30 5.66
C CYS A 223 -0.14 -17.06 5.13
N GLY A 224 -0.99 -16.35 4.39
CA GLY A 224 -2.14 -16.90 3.68
C GLY A 224 -1.75 -17.85 2.56
N LYS A 225 -2.70 -18.67 2.10
CA LYS A 225 -2.49 -19.55 0.94
C LYS A 225 -2.43 -18.72 -0.35
N MET A 226 -3.33 -17.75 -0.44
CA MET A 226 -3.51 -16.88 -1.58
C MET A 226 -2.61 -15.64 -1.51
N GLY A 227 -2.19 -15.18 -2.68
CA GLY A 227 -1.35 -14.00 -2.87
C GLY A 227 -1.92 -13.06 -3.92
N LEU A 228 -1.27 -11.91 -4.10
CA LEU A 228 -1.64 -10.90 -5.08
C LEU A 228 -1.81 -11.49 -6.48
N GLU A 229 -0.93 -12.42 -6.89
CA GLU A 229 -1.00 -13.08 -8.19
C GLU A 229 -2.29 -13.90 -8.38
N HIS A 230 -2.83 -14.48 -7.30
CA HIS A 230 -4.09 -15.24 -7.33
C HIS A 230 -5.28 -14.30 -7.45
N VAL A 231 -5.26 -13.19 -6.70
CA VAL A 231 -6.31 -12.15 -6.76
C VAL A 231 -6.34 -11.49 -8.13
N VAL A 232 -5.17 -11.12 -8.67
CA VAL A 232 -5.08 -10.55 -10.02
C VAL A 232 -5.64 -11.51 -11.06
N LYS A 233 -5.23 -12.78 -11.04
CA LYS A 233 -5.76 -13.80 -11.97
C LYS A 233 -7.27 -13.97 -11.86
N ALA A 234 -7.84 -13.89 -10.66
CA ALA A 234 -9.28 -14.06 -10.45
C ALA A 234 -10.12 -12.86 -10.93
N TYR A 235 -9.54 -11.65 -10.92
CA TYR A 235 -10.29 -10.40 -11.14
C TYR A 235 -9.81 -9.55 -12.32
N GLU A 236 -8.73 -9.89 -13.03
CA GLU A 236 -8.19 -9.08 -14.14
C GLU A 236 -9.19 -8.82 -15.28
N SER A 237 -10.18 -9.71 -15.44
CA SER A 237 -11.24 -9.61 -16.44
C SER A 237 -12.61 -9.21 -15.85
N ARG A 238 -12.71 -9.03 -14.53
CA ARG A 238 -13.94 -8.67 -13.84
C ARG A 238 -14.03 -7.15 -13.61
N SER A 239 -15.24 -6.66 -13.33
CA SER A 239 -15.44 -5.24 -13.06
C SER A 239 -14.96 -4.86 -11.65
N VAL A 240 -14.72 -3.57 -11.41
CA VAL A 240 -14.47 -3.07 -10.04
C VAL A 240 -15.66 -3.37 -9.12
N ALA A 241 -16.89 -3.29 -9.64
CA ALA A 241 -18.11 -3.57 -8.86
C ALA A 241 -18.19 -5.03 -8.41
N ASP A 242 -17.74 -5.97 -9.24
CA ASP A 242 -17.63 -7.39 -8.89
C ASP A 242 -16.65 -7.59 -7.72
N LEU A 243 -15.43 -7.08 -7.86
CA LEU A 243 -14.40 -7.18 -6.82
C LEU A 243 -14.83 -6.50 -5.52
N TRP A 244 -15.49 -5.35 -5.61
CA TRP A 244 -16.02 -4.64 -4.46
C TRP A 244 -17.06 -5.47 -3.69
N THR A 245 -18.03 -6.02 -4.42
CA THR A 245 -19.12 -6.82 -3.83
C THR A 245 -18.57 -8.06 -3.14
N ASP A 246 -17.66 -8.79 -3.82
CA ASP A 246 -17.07 -10.00 -3.27
C ASP A 246 -16.19 -9.69 -2.04
N LEU A 247 -15.44 -8.60 -2.06
CA LEU A 247 -14.62 -8.17 -0.92
C LEU A 247 -15.48 -7.78 0.28
N GLU A 248 -16.49 -6.93 0.11
CA GLU A 248 -17.39 -6.57 1.21
C GLU A 248 -18.10 -7.80 1.76
N GLY A 249 -18.60 -8.68 0.89
CA GLY A 249 -19.21 -9.95 1.29
C GLY A 249 -18.27 -10.79 2.16
N ALA A 250 -17.02 -10.96 1.72
CA ALA A 250 -16.00 -11.69 2.46
C ALA A 250 -15.68 -11.01 3.81
N MET A 251 -15.50 -9.69 3.85
CA MET A 251 -15.17 -8.97 5.09
C MET A 251 -16.34 -8.97 6.08
N TRP A 252 -17.59 -8.91 5.63
CA TRP A 252 -18.76 -9.05 6.50
C TRP A 252 -18.89 -10.47 7.06
N GLN A 253 -18.71 -11.48 6.22
CA GLN A 253 -18.78 -12.88 6.65
C GLN A 253 -17.67 -13.25 7.64
N HIS A 254 -16.50 -12.62 7.51
CA HIS A 254 -15.30 -12.92 8.28
C HIS A 254 -14.84 -11.78 9.22
N GLN A 255 -15.74 -10.86 9.60
CA GLN A 255 -15.39 -9.65 10.35
C GLN A 255 -14.60 -9.89 11.65
N ASN A 256 -14.82 -11.05 12.28
CA ASN A 256 -14.13 -11.45 13.53
C ASN A 256 -13.10 -12.57 13.32
N ASP A 257 -12.85 -12.99 12.08
CA ASP A 257 -11.90 -14.05 11.75
C ASP A 257 -10.54 -13.45 11.36
N ALA A 258 -9.65 -13.38 12.35
CA ALA A 258 -8.25 -13.01 12.15
C ALA A 258 -7.33 -14.21 11.85
N SER A 259 -7.89 -15.42 11.71
CA SER A 259 -7.13 -16.64 11.43
C SER A 259 -6.80 -16.80 9.94
N SER A 260 -7.60 -16.19 9.08
CA SER A 260 -7.40 -16.16 7.63
C SER A 260 -7.03 -14.75 7.12
N THR A 261 -6.32 -14.71 6.00
CA THR A 261 -5.94 -13.45 5.35
C THR A 261 -7.08 -12.91 4.49
N VAL A 262 -7.04 -11.61 4.15
CA VAL A 262 -8.06 -10.98 3.31
C VAL A 262 -8.14 -11.66 1.94
N PHE A 263 -7.01 -12.02 1.33
CA PHE A 263 -6.96 -12.71 0.04
C PHE A 263 -7.52 -14.13 0.12
N ASP A 264 -7.26 -14.85 1.22
CA ASP A 264 -7.86 -16.17 1.42
C ASP A 264 -9.38 -16.07 1.57
N GLN A 265 -9.86 -15.11 2.37
CA GLN A 265 -11.29 -14.86 2.58
C GLN A 265 -11.98 -14.46 1.26
N LEU A 266 -11.38 -13.52 0.52
CA LEU A 266 -11.87 -13.06 -0.77
C LEU A 266 -12.01 -14.22 -1.77
N LEU A 267 -10.95 -15.00 -1.96
CA LEU A 267 -10.93 -16.05 -2.98
C LEU A 267 -11.66 -17.34 -2.57
N HIS A 268 -11.94 -17.53 -1.28
CA HIS A 268 -12.84 -18.61 -0.85
C HIS A 268 -14.31 -18.31 -1.18
N ALA A 269 -14.69 -17.03 -1.24
CA ALA A 269 -16.04 -16.59 -1.56
C ALA A 269 -16.36 -16.63 -3.07
N VAL A 270 -15.34 -16.70 -3.93
CA VAL A 270 -15.53 -16.73 -5.40
C VAL A 270 -15.99 -18.13 -5.83
N PRO A 271 -17.16 -18.28 -6.47
CA PRO A 271 -17.57 -19.55 -7.06
C PRO A 271 -16.52 -20.01 -8.09
N ALA A 272 -16.17 -21.30 -8.08
CA ALA A 272 -15.33 -21.85 -9.13
C ALA A 272 -16.06 -21.70 -10.48
N ASN A 273 -15.51 -20.88 -11.37
CA ASN A 273 -15.98 -20.75 -12.75
C ASN A 273 -15.69 -22.02 -13.56
#